data_AF-A0A7V4Q440-F1
#
_entry.id   AF-A0A7V4Q440-F1
#
_cell.length_a   1.000
_cell.length_b   1.000
_cell.length_c   1.000
_cell.angle_alpha   90.00
_cell.angle_beta   90.00
_cell.angle_gamma   90.00
#
_symmetry.space_group_name_H-M   'P 1'
#
loop_
_entity.id
_entity.type
_entity.pdbx_description
1 polymer ?
#
loop_
_entity_poly.entity_id
_entity_poly.type
_entity_poly.pdbx_seq_one_letter_code
_entity_poly.pdbx_strand_id
1 'polypeptide(L)'
;EKGELRDFYQGVLQMAVALYHWRNGNLKGALILLEGGRDCLSRVSAVCLGVDVEGLRADAGKLHAVLNSLGDRRMSEVEAHLILKVRLVQCGCRPLE
;
A
#
# COMPACT_ATOMS: atom_id res chain seq x y z
N GLU A 1 -10.12 2.08 -19.94
CA GLU A 1 -10.27 0.64 -19.67
C GLU A 1 -10.51 0.50 -18.16
N LYS A 2 -11.56 -0.19 -17.69
CA LYS A 2 -11.94 -0.28 -16.27
C LYS A 2 -11.77 -1.74 -15.86
N GLY A 3 -11.05 -2.02 -14.79
CA GLY A 3 -10.84 -3.39 -14.35
C GLY A 3 -9.97 -3.47 -13.11
N GLU A 4 -10.32 -4.41 -12.23
CA GLU A 4 -9.66 -4.69 -10.97
C GLU A 4 -8.12 -4.78 -11.10
N LEU A 5 -7.61 -5.44 -12.14
CA LEU A 5 -6.16 -5.55 -12.35
C LEU A 5 -5.47 -4.21 -12.56
N ARG A 6 -6.13 -3.24 -13.22
CA ARG A 6 -5.56 -1.90 -13.36
C ARG A 6 -5.50 -1.20 -12.02
N ASP A 7 -6.59 -1.27 -11.26
CA ASP A 7 -6.65 -0.68 -9.93
C ASP A 7 -5.62 -1.35 -8.99
N PHE A 8 -5.37 -2.65 -9.13
CA PHE A 8 -4.31 -3.37 -8.43
C PHE A 8 -2.93 -2.83 -8.79
N TYR A 9 -2.56 -2.83 -10.07
CA TYR A 9 -1.23 -2.36 -10.49
C TYR A 9 -0.99 -0.89 -10.15
N GLN A 10 -2.00 -0.04 -10.36
CA GLN A 10 -1.92 1.37 -10.02
C GLN A 10 -1.77 1.57 -8.51
N GLY A 11 -2.55 0.86 -7.70
CA GLY A 11 -2.45 0.93 -6.24
C GLY A 11 -1.09 0.48 -5.71
N VAL A 12 -0.61 -0.70 -6.14
CA VAL A 12 0.70 -1.23 -5.73
C VAL A 12 1.84 -0.31 -6.17
N LEU A 13 1.79 0.21 -7.40
CA LEU A 13 2.80 1.16 -7.88
C LEU A 13 2.80 2.44 -7.04
N GLN A 14 1.62 2.99 -6.70
CA GLN A 14 1.54 4.16 -5.84
C GLN A 14 2.09 3.89 -4.44
N MET A 15 1.90 2.70 -3.86
CA MET A 15 2.57 2.33 -2.60
C MET A 15 4.09 2.36 -2.70
N ALA A 16 4.65 1.78 -3.76
CA ALA A 16 6.09 1.76 -3.99
C ALA A 16 6.66 3.19 -4.17
N VAL A 17 5.98 4.02 -4.96
CA VAL A 17 6.40 5.41 -5.19
C VAL A 17 6.21 6.26 -3.94
N ALA A 18 5.19 6.00 -3.11
CA ALA A 18 5.03 6.69 -1.82
C ALA A 18 6.23 6.46 -0.89
N LEU A 19 6.69 5.21 -0.77
CA LEU A 19 7.89 4.87 0.00
C LEU A 19 9.14 5.56 -0.56
N TYR A 20 9.25 5.65 -1.88
CA TYR A 20 10.34 6.38 -2.54
C TYR A 20 10.31 7.89 -2.20
N HIS A 21 9.14 8.53 -2.25
CA HIS A 21 8.98 9.94 -1.86
C HIS A 21 9.34 10.16 -0.39
N TRP A 22 8.85 9.30 0.50
CA TRP A 22 9.16 9.37 1.93
C TRP A 22 10.67 9.26 2.18
N ARG A 23 11.33 8.26 1.59
CA ARG A 23 12.79 8.07 1.71
C ARG A 23 13.59 9.27 1.21
N ASN A 24 13.07 10.00 0.23
CA ASN A 24 13.71 11.18 -0.35
C ASN A 24 13.34 12.49 0.36
N GLY A 25 12.71 12.44 1.53
CA GLY A 25 12.38 13.65 2.29
C GLY A 25 11.08 14.34 1.86
N ASN A 26 10.28 13.72 0.98
CA ASN A 26 9.05 14.30 0.45
C ASN A 26 7.81 13.70 1.12
N LEU A 27 7.48 14.18 2.32
CA LEU A 27 6.32 13.71 3.08
C LEU A 27 5.00 13.94 2.33
N LYS A 28 4.79 15.15 1.80
CA LYS A 28 3.54 15.53 1.13
C LYS A 28 3.26 14.59 -0.05
N GLY A 29 4.27 14.31 -0.87
CA GLY A 29 4.16 13.36 -1.97
C GLY A 29 3.87 11.94 -1.49
N ALA A 30 4.51 11.51 -0.40
CA ALA A 30 4.25 10.21 0.20
C ALA A 30 2.80 10.07 0.70
N LEU A 31 2.27 11.06 1.43
CA LEU A 31 0.90 11.04 1.95
C LEU A 31 -0.14 10.97 0.83
N ILE A 32 0.00 11.81 -0.21
CA ILE A 32 -0.90 11.81 -1.37
C ILE A 32 -0.91 10.45 -2.06
N LEU A 33 0.26 9.83 -2.26
CA LEU A 33 0.36 8.53 -2.93
C LEU A 33 -0.13 7.37 -2.05
N LEU A 34 0.06 7.43 -0.73
CA LEU A 34 -0.51 6.47 0.20
C LEU A 34 -2.05 6.52 0.19
N GLU A 35 -2.63 7.72 0.19
CA GLU A 35 -4.08 7.91 0.10
C GLU A 35 -4.63 7.42 -1.24
N GLY A 36 -4.11 7.95 -2.36
CA GLY A 36 -4.55 7.55 -3.70
C GLY A 36 -4.36 6.06 -3.96
N GLY A 37 -3.27 5.47 -3.46
CA GLY A 37 -3.01 4.04 -3.62
C GLY A 37 -4.02 3.21 -2.84
N ARG A 38 -4.41 3.64 -1.63
CA ARG A 38 -5.42 2.96 -0.81
C ARG A 38 -6.79 3.03 -1.44
N ASP A 39 -7.15 4.16 -2.04
CA ASP A 39 -8.40 4.33 -2.78
C ASP A 39 -8.44 3.44 -4.02
N CYS A 40 -7.28 3.26 -4.67
CA CYS A 40 -7.15 2.31 -5.77
C CYS A 40 -7.39 0.87 -5.29
N LEU A 41 -6.68 0.46 -4.25
CA LEU A 41 -6.78 -0.88 -3.68
C LEU A 41 -8.12 -1.16 -3.00
N SER A 42 -8.90 -0.14 -2.62
CA SER A 42 -10.25 -0.35 -2.07
C SER A 42 -11.26 -0.85 -3.11
N ARG A 43 -10.92 -0.77 -4.40
CA ARG A 43 -11.71 -1.30 -5.53
C ARG A 43 -11.23 -2.69 -5.99
N VAL A 44 -10.25 -3.26 -5.30
CA VAL A 44 -9.64 -4.55 -5.59
C VAL A 44 -10.09 -5.56 -4.54
N SER A 45 -10.31 -6.82 -4.95
CA SER A 45 -10.60 -7.93 -4.03
C SER A 45 -9.53 -8.05 -2.94
N ALA A 46 -9.94 -8.52 -1.77
CA ALA A 46 -9.06 -8.70 -0.61
C ALA A 46 -7.80 -9.52 -0.94
N VAL A 47 -7.92 -10.46 -1.87
CA VAL A 47 -6.80 -11.17 -2.49
C VAL A 47 -6.83 -10.96 -4.00
N CYS A 48 -5.72 -10.52 -4.59
CA CYS A 48 -5.56 -10.37 -6.03
C CYS A 48 -4.17 -10.85 -6.45
N LEU A 49 -4.08 -11.71 -7.48
CA LEU A 49 -2.82 -12.30 -7.95
C LEU A 49 -2.01 -12.97 -6.83
N GLY A 50 -2.69 -13.55 -5.83
CA GLY A 50 -2.05 -14.16 -4.66
C GLY A 50 -1.49 -13.17 -3.65
N VAL A 51 -1.76 -11.87 -3.77
CA VAL A 51 -1.36 -10.83 -2.82
C VAL A 51 -2.48 -10.56 -1.81
N ASP A 52 -2.14 -10.45 -0.53
CA ASP A 52 -3.00 -9.90 0.53
C ASP A 52 -3.16 -8.38 0.35
N VAL A 53 -4.16 -7.99 -0.45
CA VAL A 53 -4.45 -6.59 -0.80
C VAL A 53 -5.08 -5.87 0.39
N GLU A 54 -5.99 -6.52 1.11
CA GLU A 54 -6.63 -5.94 2.29
C GLU A 54 -5.59 -5.57 3.34
N GLY A 55 -4.68 -6.48 3.65
CA GLY A 55 -3.62 -6.23 4.60
C GLY A 55 -2.61 -5.18 4.13
N LEU A 56 -2.27 -5.15 2.83
CA LEU A 56 -1.43 -4.08 2.26
C LEU A 56 -2.11 -2.71 2.42
N ARG A 57 -3.42 -2.62 2.16
CA ARG A 57 -4.21 -1.39 2.31
C ARG A 57 -4.31 -0.94 3.77
N ALA A 58 -4.43 -1.89 4.69
CA ALA A 58 -4.44 -1.60 6.13
C ALA A 58 -3.10 -1.06 6.62
N ASP A 59 -1.99 -1.69 6.21
CA ASP A 59 -0.64 -1.24 6.58
C ASP A 59 -0.32 0.13 5.98
N ALA A 60 -0.75 0.40 4.75
CA ALA A 60 -0.67 1.73 4.14
C ALA A 60 -1.43 2.79 4.95
N GLY A 61 -2.58 2.44 5.52
CA GLY A 61 -3.34 3.34 6.40
C GLY A 61 -2.60 3.66 7.70
N LYS A 62 -1.97 2.67 8.33
CA LYS A 62 -1.15 2.86 9.54
C LYS A 62 0.04 3.76 9.25
N LEU A 63 0.77 3.47 8.17
CA LEU A 63 1.93 4.27 7.76
C LEU A 63 1.52 5.71 7.46
N HIS A 64 0.41 5.93 6.73
CA HIS A 64 -0.12 7.26 6.46
C HIS A 64 -0.43 8.02 7.75
N ALA A 65 -1.14 7.40 8.70
CA ALA A 65 -1.47 8.03 9.98
C ALA A 65 -0.22 8.43 10.78
N VAL A 66 0.77 7.54 10.85
CA VAL A 66 2.03 7.80 11.56
C VAL A 66 2.82 8.93 10.88
N LEU A 67 3.02 8.86 9.56
CA LEU A 67 3.69 9.90 8.79
C LEU A 67 3.02 11.28 8.95
N ASN A 68 1.69 11.32 8.89
CA ASN A 68 0.91 12.54 9.08
C ASN A 68 1.06 13.10 10.50
N SER A 69 1.14 12.24 11.52
CA SER A 69 1.34 12.65 12.92
C SER A 69 2.75 13.17 13.21
N LEU A 70 3.77 12.58 12.57
CA LEU A 70 5.16 12.97 12.77
C LEU A 70 5.48 14.29 12.05
N GLY A 71 4.95 14.48 10.84
CA GLY A 71 5.26 15.63 10.00
C GLY A 71 6.70 15.62 9.46
N ASP A 72 7.03 16.61 8.64
CA ASP A 72 8.27 16.66 7.84
C ASP A 72 9.54 16.50 8.69
N ARG A 73 9.54 17.06 9.90
CA ARG A 73 10.73 17.11 10.77
C ARG A 73 11.04 15.77 11.45
N ARG A 74 10.05 14.87 11.55
CA ARG A 74 10.15 13.66 12.38
C ARG A 74 9.79 12.38 11.63
N MET A 75 9.45 12.45 10.35
CA MET A 75 9.08 11.27 9.55
C MET A 75 10.21 10.22 9.42
N SER A 76 11.46 10.54 9.79
CA SER A 76 12.54 9.57 9.90
C SER A 76 12.43 8.67 11.15
N GLU A 77 11.57 9.03 12.10
CA GLU A 77 11.31 8.27 13.33
C GLU A 77 10.30 7.12 13.13
N VAL A 78 9.80 6.90 11.90
CA VAL A 78 8.90 5.78 11.60
C VAL A 78 9.59 4.45 11.93
N GLU A 79 8.92 3.62 12.71
CA GLU A 79 9.41 2.30 13.06
C GLU A 79 9.48 1.38 11.84
N ALA A 80 10.57 0.61 11.72
CA ALA A 80 10.82 -0.26 10.57
C ALA A 80 9.70 -1.29 10.31
N HIS A 81 8.94 -1.67 11.35
CA HIS A 81 7.84 -2.62 11.23
C HIS A 81 6.61 -2.04 10.47
N LEU A 82 6.54 -0.71 10.32
CA LEU A 82 5.47 -0.01 9.60
C LEU A 82 5.76 0.17 8.09
N ILE A 83 6.96 -0.21 7.64
CA ILE A 83 7.30 -0.18 6.22
C ILE A 83 6.43 -1.22 5.49
N LEU A 84 5.82 -0.82 4.38
CA LEU A 84 4.89 -1.66 3.63
C LEU A 84 5.57 -2.92 3.12
N LYS A 85 4.93 -4.07 3.36
CA LYS A 85 5.36 -5.37 2.88
C LYS A 85 4.24 -6.01 2.09
N VAL A 86 4.56 -6.47 0.89
CA VAL A 86 3.65 -7.32 0.11
C VAL A 86 3.69 -8.72 0.69
N ARG A 87 2.53 -9.23 1.11
CA ARG A 87 2.38 -10.61 1.58
C ARG A 87 1.70 -11.43 0.49
N LEU A 88 2.25 -12.62 0.25
CA LEU A 88 1.62 -13.60 -0.61
C LEU A 88 0.75 -14.54 0.24
N VAL A 89 -0.43 -14.86 -0.26
CA VAL A 89 -1.36 -15.80 0.33
C VAL A 89 -1.65 -16.91 -0.66
N GLN A 90 -1.76 -18.14 -0.16
CA GLN A 90 -2.22 -19.24 -1.00
C GLN A 90 -3.68 -19.00 -1.35
N CYS A 91 -3.98 -18.70 -2.61
CA CYS A 91 -5.32 -18.99 -3.14
C CYS A 91 -5.50 -20.50 -3.03
N GLY A 92 -6.47 -20.95 -2.24
CA GLY A 92 -6.82 -22.36 -2.21
C GLY A 92 -7.28 -22.80 -3.59
N CYS A 93 -6.37 -23.35 -4.40
CA CYS A 93 -6.76 -24.24 -5.47
C CYS A 93 -7.45 -25.42 -4.78
N ARG A 94 -8.78 -25.45 -4.84
CA ARG A 94 -9.48 -26.73 -4.72
C ARG A 94 -8.95 -27.59 -5.87
N PRO A 95 -8.41 -28.80 -5.62
CA PRO A 95 -8.09 -29.72 -6.70
C PRO A 95 -9.33 -29.87 -7.57
N LEU A 96 -9.16 -29.83 -8.89
CA LEU A 96 -10.20 -30.27 -9.82
C LEU A 96 -10.35 -31.78 -9.60
N GLU A 97 -11.44 -32.19 -8.94
CA GLU A 97 -11.92 -33.57 -9.01
C GLU A 97 -12.56 -33.85 -10.37
#